data_AF-A0A428MKM7-F1
#
_entry.id   AF-A0A428MKM7-F1
#
_cell.length_a   1.000
_cell.length_b   1.000
_cell.length_c   1.000
_cell.angle_alpha   90.00
_cell.angle_beta   90.00
_cell.angle_gamma   90.00
#
_symmetry.space_group_name_H-M   'P 1'
#
loop_
_entity.id
_entity.type
_entity.pdbx_description
1 polymer ?
#
loop_
_entity_poly.entity_id
_entity_poly.type
_entity_poly.pdbx_seq_one_letter_code
_entity_poly.pdbx_strand_id
1 'polypeptide(L)'
;MKKFLSTFLQFFLFLLTFAIGSFAHPFNLRWGLTVTTPTVTRYFVPDGLLLMVILLILILIMEALMKRLRTFAPWTALAFVLAAIVGYAMKLGFITRDL
;
A
#
# COMPACT_ATOMS: atom_id res chain seq x y z
N MET A 1 15.74 9.00 -17.97
CA MET A 1 14.49 8.37 -18.44
C MET A 1 14.24 6.98 -17.85
N LYS A 2 15.17 6.02 -17.96
CA LYS A 2 14.94 4.64 -17.46
C LYS A 2 14.56 4.55 -15.97
N LYS A 3 15.21 5.35 -15.11
CA LYS A 3 14.92 5.38 -13.66
C LYS A 3 13.53 5.94 -13.36
N PHE A 4 13.17 7.07 -13.97
CA PHE A 4 11.85 7.69 -13.82
C PHE A 4 10.73 6.73 -14.23
N LEU A 5 10.85 6.09 -15.40
CA LEU A 5 9.86 5.12 -15.86
C LEU A 5 9.75 3.92 -14.90
N SER A 6 10.88 3.43 -14.37
CA SER A 6 10.90 2.37 -13.36
C SER A 6 10.20 2.78 -12.07
N THR A 7 10.50 3.97 -11.54
CA THR A 7 9.85 4.51 -10.33
C THR A 7 8.36 4.69 -10.54
N PHE A 8 7.96 5.19 -11.72
CA PHE A 8 6.56 5.36 -12.08
C PHE A 8 5.84 4.01 -12.14
N LEU A 9 6.43 3.01 -12.79
CA LEU A 9 5.87 1.65 -12.83
C LEU A 9 5.76 1.03 -11.43
N GLN A 10 6.78 1.19 -10.59
CA GLN A 10 6.76 0.73 -9.19
C GLN A 10 5.67 1.44 -8.40
N PHE A 11 5.46 2.74 -8.60
CA PHE A 11 4.37 3.48 -7.98
C PHE A 11 3.01 2.89 -8.36
N PHE A 12 2.75 2.64 -9.65
CA PHE A 12 1.50 1.99 -10.08
C PHE A 12 1.36 0.58 -9.53
N LEU A 13 2.45 -0.19 -9.48
CA LEU A 13 2.45 -1.53 -8.92
C LEU A 13 2.06 -1.51 -7.43
N PHE A 14 2.65 -0.61 -6.64
CA PHE A 14 2.31 -0.43 -5.24
C PHE A 14 0.87 0.06 -5.06
N LEU A 15 0.43 1.03 -5.87
CA LEU A 15 -0.93 1.58 -5.80
C LEU A 15 -1.99 0.53 -6.14
N LEU A 16 -1.77 -0.27 -7.19
CA LEU A 16 -2.63 -1.39 -7.54
C LEU A 16 -2.67 -2.44 -6.44
N THR A 17 -1.51 -2.78 -5.87
CA THR A 17 -1.42 -3.73 -4.76
C THR A 17 -2.20 -3.24 -3.53
N PHE A 18 -2.08 -1.94 -3.21
CA PHE A 18 -2.86 -1.31 -2.15
C PHE A 18 -4.35 -1.43 -2.44
N ALA A 19 -4.79 -1.04 -3.64
CA ALA A 19 -6.19 -1.10 -4.03
C ALA A 19 -6.75 -2.52 -3.95
N ILE A 20 -6.04 -3.51 -4.53
CA ILE A 20 -6.43 -4.91 -4.49
C ILE A 20 -6.59 -5.39 -3.04
N GLY A 21 -5.60 -5.14 -2.17
CA GLY A 21 -5.71 -5.55 -0.78
C GLY A 21 -6.83 -4.83 -0.01
N SER A 22 -7.07 -3.56 -0.32
CA SER A 22 -8.17 -2.80 0.26
C SER A 22 -9.56 -3.29 -0.14
N PHE A 23 -9.74 -3.95 -1.29
CA PHE A 23 -11.03 -4.47 -1.74
C PHE A 23 -11.20 -5.98 -1.54
N ALA A 24 -10.12 -6.76 -1.70
CA ALA A 24 -10.16 -8.22 -1.61
C ALA A 24 -10.14 -8.74 -0.17
N HIS A 25 -9.71 -7.92 0.79
CA HIS A 25 -9.63 -8.27 2.22
C HIS A 25 -8.94 -9.62 2.52
N PRO A 26 -7.74 -9.89 1.97
CA PRO A 26 -7.08 -11.19 2.10
C PRO A 26 -6.78 -11.59 3.54
N PHE A 27 -6.59 -10.63 4.45
CA PHE A 27 -6.26 -10.89 5.86
C PHE A 27 -7.46 -10.65 6.78
N ASN A 28 -8.53 -10.03 6.28
CA ASN A 28 -9.74 -9.68 7.04
C ASN A 28 -9.44 -8.88 8.31
N LEU A 29 -8.34 -8.11 8.32
CA LEU A 29 -7.95 -7.34 9.49
C LEU A 29 -8.76 -6.04 9.55
N ARG A 30 -9.11 -5.65 10.79
CA ARG A 30 -9.82 -4.41 11.07
C ARG A 30 -9.05 -3.65 12.13
N TRP A 31 -8.54 -2.49 11.78
CA TRP A 31 -7.76 -1.64 12.67
C TRP A 31 -8.52 -0.35 12.94
N GLY A 32 -8.64 -0.04 14.24
CA GLY A 32 -9.15 1.23 14.73
C GLY A 32 -10.62 1.50 14.39
N LEU A 33 -11.37 1.96 15.38
CA LEU A 33 -12.63 2.65 15.15
C LEU A 33 -12.29 4.11 14.88
N THR A 34 -12.51 4.58 13.66
CA THR A 34 -12.27 5.99 13.29
C THR A 34 -13.48 6.86 13.61
N VAL A 35 -14.69 6.30 13.56
CA VAL A 35 -15.94 6.95 13.98
C VAL A 35 -16.87 5.88 14.53
N THR A 36 -17.40 6.10 15.74
CA THR A 36 -18.49 5.34 16.34
C THR A 36 -19.65 6.28 16.62
N THR A 37 -20.71 6.18 15.83
CA THR A 37 -22.04 6.72 16.16
C THR A 37 -22.98 5.55 16.45
N PRO A 38 -24.13 5.78 17.11
CA PRO A 38 -25.07 4.70 17.47
C PRO A 38 -25.57 3.87 16.29
N THR A 39 -25.46 4.41 15.07
CA THR A 39 -25.92 3.81 13.83
C THR A 39 -24.81 3.37 12.88
N VAL A 40 -23.58 3.89 13.06
CA VAL A 40 -22.51 3.72 12.07
C VAL A 40 -21.17 3.49 12.73
N THR A 41 -20.45 2.47 12.24
CA THR A 41 -19.05 2.21 12.60
C THR A 41 -18.17 2.34 11.37
N ARG A 42 -17.18 3.23 11.45
CA ARG A 42 -16.12 3.34 10.43
C ARG A 42 -14.83 2.76 10.97
N TYR A 43 -14.25 1.83 10.21
CA TYR A 43 -12.97 1.21 10.56
C TYR A 43 -12.02 1.22 9.37
N PHE A 44 -10.72 1.12 9.67
CA PHE A 44 -9.69 1.00 8.64
C PHE A 44 -9.32 -0.46 8.43
N VAL A 45 -9.18 -0.87 7.17
CA VAL A 45 -8.72 -2.19 6.74
C VAL A 45 -7.28 -2.02 6.25
N PRO A 46 -6.29 -2.48 7.03
CA PRO A 46 -4.88 -2.32 6.69
C PRO A 46 -4.39 -3.29 5.61
N ASP A 47 -5.23 -4.23 5.14
CA ASP A 47 -4.85 -5.28 4.20
C ASP A 47 -4.13 -4.77 2.94
N GLY A 48 -4.60 -3.65 2.37
CA GLY A 48 -3.95 -2.98 1.24
C GLY A 48 -2.53 -2.50 1.58
N LEU A 49 -2.38 -1.85 2.74
CA LEU A 49 -1.08 -1.38 3.22
C LEU A 49 -0.14 -2.56 3.50
N LEU A 50 -0.64 -3.62 4.14
CA LEU A 50 0.14 -4.82 4.48
C LEU A 50 0.65 -5.53 3.21
N LEU A 51 -0.20 -5.71 2.20
CA LEU A 51 0.23 -6.25 0.91
C LEU A 51 1.29 -5.39 0.25
N MET A 52 1.13 -4.07 0.31
CA MET A 52 2.13 -3.13 -0.23
C MET A 52 3.47 -3.26 0.50
N VAL A 53 3.48 -3.44 1.83
CA VAL A 53 4.69 -3.67 2.62
C VAL A 53 5.35 -5.01 2.28
N ILE A 54 4.56 -6.08 2.15
CA ILE A 54 5.07 -7.40 1.72
C ILE A 54 5.74 -7.28 0.35
N LEU A 55 5.09 -6.60 -0.60
CA LEU A 55 5.66 -6.37 -1.92
C LEU A 55 6.95 -5.54 -1.87
N LEU A 56 7.01 -4.51 -1.02
CA LEU A 56 8.23 -3.71 -0.83
C LEU A 56 9.39 -4.60 -0.37
N ILE A 57 9.15 -5.46 0.62
CA ILE A 57 10.16 -6.39 1.13
C ILE A 57 10.65 -7.33 0.02
N LEU A 58 9.72 -7.90 -0.77
CA LEU A 58 10.07 -8.78 -1.88
C LEU A 58 10.94 -8.07 -2.93
N ILE A 59 10.60 -6.83 -3.30
CA ILE A 59 11.40 -6.04 -4.25
C ILE A 59 12.78 -5.74 -3.68
N LEU A 60 12.88 -5.34 -2.41
CA LEU A 60 14.17 -5.08 -1.77
C LEU A 60 15.06 -6.33 -1.67
N ILE A 61 14.47 -7.50 -1.42
CA ILE A 61 15.19 -8.79 -1.45
C ILE A 61 15.72 -9.04 -2.87
N MET A 62 14.90 -8.88 -3.90
CA MET A 62 15.35 -9.04 -5.28
C MET A 62 16.47 -8.06 -5.65
N GLU A 63 16.37 -6.80 -5.23
CA GLU A 63 17.41 -5.80 -5.45
C GLU A 63 18.71 -6.12 -4.70
N ALA A 64 18.62 -6.68 -3.50
CA ALA A 64 19.77 -7.15 -2.73
C ALA A 64 20.46 -8.34 -3.42
N LEU A 65 19.69 -9.32 -3.88
CA LEU A 65 20.18 -10.49 -4.64
C LEU A 65 20.86 -10.06 -5.95
N MET A 66 20.32 -9.06 -6.63
CA MET A 66 20.91 -8.47 -7.84
C MET A 66 22.10 -7.55 -7.55
N LYS A 67 22.50 -7.34 -6.29
CA LYS A 67 23.56 -6.40 -5.86
C LYS A 67 23.30 -4.96 -6.31
N ARG A 68 22.03 -4.57 -6.43
CA ARG A 68 21.57 -3.27 -6.95
C ARG A 68 20.94 -2.36 -5.89
N LEU A 69 20.90 -2.81 -4.65
CA LEU A 69 20.22 -2.16 -3.53
C LEU A 69 20.55 -0.66 -3.38
N ARG A 70 21.84 -0.27 -3.39
CA ARG A 70 22.23 1.15 -3.21
C ARG A 70 21.69 2.09 -4.29
N THR A 71 21.47 1.59 -5.50
CA THR A 71 21.05 2.42 -6.63
C THR A 71 19.53 2.48 -6.78
N PHE A 72 18.82 1.39 -6.48
CA PHE A 72 17.38 1.26 -6.74
C PHE A 72 16.52 1.41 -5.49
N ALA A 73 16.98 1.00 -4.31
CA ALA A 73 16.18 1.03 -3.08
C ALA A 73 15.61 2.42 -2.74
N PRO A 74 16.34 3.55 -2.91
CA PRO A 74 15.77 4.87 -2.65
C PRO A 74 14.58 5.20 -3.57
N TRP A 75 14.63 4.78 -4.83
CA TRP A 75 13.55 4.99 -5.79
C TRP A 75 12.35 4.10 -5.50
N THR A 76 12.59 2.86 -5.10
CA THR A 76 11.55 1.91 -4.69
C THR A 76 10.85 2.41 -3.41
N ALA A 77 11.60 2.92 -2.43
CA ALA A 77 11.03 3.54 -1.23
C ALA A 77 10.22 4.79 -1.56
N LEU A 78 10.70 5.65 -2.45
CA LEU A 78 9.97 6.85 -2.87
C LEU A 78 8.65 6.49 -3.57
N ALA A 79 8.67 5.50 -4.47
CA ALA A 79 7.46 4.99 -5.12
C ALA A 79 6.46 4.42 -4.11
N PHE A 80 6.93 3.67 -3.11
CA PHE A 80 6.11 3.14 -2.02
C PHE A 80 5.45 4.25 -1.20
N VAL A 81 6.21 5.26 -0.78
CA VAL A 81 5.68 6.39 0.01
C VAL A 81 4.64 7.18 -0.79
N LEU A 82 4.91 7.45 -2.07
CA LEU A 82 3.94 8.13 -2.93
C LEU A 82 2.65 7.31 -3.08
N ALA A 83 2.77 5.99 -3.32
CA ALA A 83 1.61 5.11 -3.44
C ALA A 83 0.80 5.07 -2.14
N ALA A 84 1.46 5.02 -0.98
CA ALA A 84 0.80 5.09 0.32
C ALA A 84 -0.01 6.39 0.48
N ILE A 85 0.62 7.54 0.24
CA ILE A 85 -0.04 8.86 0.36
C ILE A 85 -1.25 8.94 -0.56
N VAL A 86 -1.10 8.54 -1.83
CA VAL A 86 -2.20 8.56 -2.81
C VAL A 86 -3.31 7.58 -2.41
N GLY A 87 -2.97 6.37 -1.98
CA GLY A 87 -3.96 5.38 -1.54
C GLY A 87 -4.78 5.86 -0.34
N TYR A 88 -4.13 6.48 0.65
CA TYR A 88 -4.82 7.12 1.78
C TYR A 88 -5.68 8.31 1.37
N ALA A 89 -5.19 9.16 0.46
CA ALA A 89 -5.96 10.29 -0.06
C ALA A 89 -7.23 9.83 -0.81
N MET A 90 -7.14 8.71 -1.51
CA MET A 90 -8.28 8.04 -2.15
C MET A 90 -9.17 7.28 -1.16
N LYS A 91 -8.86 7.31 0.14
CA LYS A 91 -9.56 6.59 1.22
C LYS A 91 -9.63 5.08 1.01
N LEU A 92 -8.67 4.50 0.30
CA LEU A 92 -8.59 3.05 0.13
C LEU A 92 -8.40 2.38 1.51
N GLY A 93 -9.22 1.37 1.79
CA GLY A 93 -9.22 0.64 3.06
C GLY A 93 -10.14 1.21 4.14
N PHE A 94 -10.78 2.38 3.97
CA PHE A 94 -11.79 2.84 4.92
C PHE A 94 -13.16 2.26 4.59
N ILE A 95 -13.74 1.52 5.54
CA ILE A 95 -15.09 0.95 5.39
C ILE A 95 -16.01 1.57 6.44
N THR A 96 -17.21 1.92 6.00
CA THR A 96 -18.32 2.35 6.84
C THR A 96 -19.36 1.24 6.86
N ARG A 97 -19.75 0.78 8.04
CA ARG A 97 -20.84 -0.19 8.23
C ARG A 97 -21.91 0.40 9.13
N ASP A 98 -23.15 0.21 8.73
CA ASP A 98 -24.30 0.44 9.59
C ASP A 98 -24.41 -0.69 10.63
N LEU A 99 -24.81 -0.34 11.86
CA LEU A 99 -24.98 -1.26 12.99
C LEU A 99 -26.28 -2.06 12.88
#